data_AF-A0A839PJB6-F1
#
_entry.id   AF-A0A839PJB6-F1
#
_cell.length_a   1.000
_cell.length_b   1.000
_cell.length_c   1.000
_cell.angle_alpha   90.00
_cell.angle_beta   90.00
_cell.angle_gamma   90.00
#
_symmetry.space_group_name_H-M   'P 1'
#
loop_
_entity.id
_entity.type
_entity.pdbx_description
1 polymer ?
#
loop_
_entity_poly.entity_id
_entity_poly.type
_entity_poly.pdbx_seq_one_letter_code
_entity_poly.pdbx_strand_id
1 'polypeptide(L)'
;MGITLRTLSAWEGHTVSPDDVRNLTRKEATQIYEAEYWEKIDGDELPAGLDYAVFDFAVNSGPARAAMTLQEIVGVPQDGVIGMQTIRAVEGRDVADLINILCDKRKAWLQTLMAANTFGAGWTARVDRVRSRALALAAENKDSPAAAGSGDATAKARQSDTSVTSILTKPEALGSLGSVATGLAAITTGRGPVQYALAAVMILFALVGVWYFIRRVRSEP
;
A
#
# COMPACT_ATOMS: atom_id res chain seq x y z
N MET A 1 21.93 -3.13 3.20
CA MET A 1 20.62 -3.13 3.87
C MET A 1 19.43 -3.34 2.92
N GLY A 2 19.60 -3.71 1.64
CA GLY A 2 18.47 -4.01 0.74
C GLY A 2 17.75 -2.78 0.13
N ILE A 3 18.02 -1.58 0.65
CA ILE A 3 17.56 -0.31 0.07
C ILE A 3 18.29 -0.04 -1.25
N THR A 4 17.54 0.29 -2.30
CA THR A 4 18.09 0.59 -3.63
C THR A 4 18.47 2.06 -3.76
N LEU A 5 19.34 2.40 -4.71
CA LEU A 5 19.68 3.80 -5.03
C LEU A 5 18.43 4.63 -5.36
N ARG A 6 17.45 4.02 -6.04
CA ARG A 6 16.16 4.65 -6.35
C ARG A 6 15.37 4.96 -5.08
N THR A 7 15.25 3.99 -4.17
CA THR A 7 14.53 4.16 -2.90
C THR A 7 15.18 5.25 -2.06
N LEU A 8 16.51 5.23 -1.93
CA LEU A 8 17.23 6.23 -1.16
C LEU A 8 17.14 7.63 -1.80
N SER A 9 17.22 7.73 -3.14
CA SER A 9 17.07 9.01 -3.82
C SER A 9 15.67 9.62 -3.64
N ALA A 10 14.64 8.77 -3.66
CA ALA A 10 13.27 9.21 -3.41
C ALA A 10 13.08 9.69 -1.97
N TRP A 11 13.69 8.98 -1.00
CA TRP A 11 13.67 9.34 0.42
C TRP A 11 14.39 10.67 0.70
N GLU A 12 15.58 10.86 0.15
CA GLU A 12 16.37 12.10 0.32
C GLU A 12 15.83 13.28 -0.51
N GLY A 13 14.92 13.04 -1.46
CA GLY A 13 14.38 14.07 -2.35
C GLY A 13 15.37 14.59 -3.40
N HIS A 14 16.53 13.94 -3.55
CA HIS A 14 17.52 14.24 -4.58
C HIS A 14 18.22 12.97 -5.05
N THR A 15 18.95 13.05 -6.18
CA THR A 15 19.75 11.91 -6.64
C THR A 15 20.90 11.66 -5.66
N VAL A 16 21.01 10.41 -5.19
CA VAL A 16 22.10 9.94 -4.33
C VAL A 16 23.09 9.07 -5.12
N SER A 17 24.29 8.90 -4.57
CA SER A 17 25.36 8.10 -5.13
C SER A 17 25.36 6.65 -4.59
N PRO A 18 26.07 5.71 -5.24
CA PRO A 18 26.31 4.39 -4.67
C PRO A 18 27.07 4.42 -3.34
N ASP A 19 27.89 5.45 -3.08
CA ASP A 19 28.58 5.62 -1.79
C ASP A 19 27.60 5.96 -0.67
N ASP A 20 26.56 6.75 -0.93
CA ASP A 20 25.51 7.05 0.05
C ASP A 20 24.77 5.77 0.45
N VAL A 21 24.45 4.90 -0.52
CA VAL A 21 23.84 3.59 -0.25
C VAL A 21 24.76 2.68 0.56
N ARG A 22 26.09 2.73 0.31
CA ARG A 22 27.09 1.97 1.09
C ARG A 22 27.20 2.47 2.53
N ASN A 23 27.11 3.78 2.72
CA ASN A 23 27.24 4.43 4.02
C ASN A 23 25.93 4.50 4.82
N LEU A 24 24.81 4.08 4.21
CA LEU A 24 23.49 4.07 4.83
C LEU A 24 23.49 3.37 6.19
N THR A 25 23.08 4.09 7.22
CA THR A 25 23.09 3.55 8.58
C THR A 25 21.94 2.56 8.77
N ARG A 26 22.07 1.65 9.76
CA ARG A 26 20.97 0.74 10.12
C ARG A 26 19.72 1.50 10.57
N LYS A 27 19.91 2.55 11.36
CA LYS A 27 18.82 3.37 11.90
C LYS A 27 18.01 4.01 10.77
N GLU A 28 18.71 4.61 9.81
CA GLU A 28 18.10 5.24 8.65
C GLU A 28 17.44 4.23 7.72
N ALA A 29 18.09 3.09 7.47
CA ALA A 29 17.48 1.99 6.73
C ALA A 29 16.19 1.50 7.41
N THR A 30 16.14 1.43 8.75
CA THR A 30 14.92 1.08 9.49
C THR A 30 13.82 2.12 9.27
N GLN A 31 14.13 3.41 9.33
CA GLN A 31 13.16 4.48 9.06
C GLN A 31 12.59 4.39 7.64
N ILE A 32 13.46 4.12 6.66
CA ILE A 32 13.03 3.90 5.27
C ILE A 32 12.14 2.66 5.19
N TYR A 33 12.50 1.55 5.84
CA TYR A 33 11.68 0.34 5.83
C TYR A 33 10.30 0.55 6.46
N GLU A 34 10.25 1.30 7.56
CA GLU A 34 9.01 1.66 8.25
C GLU A 34 8.11 2.48 7.31
N ALA A 35 8.59 3.63 6.83
CA ALA A 35 7.78 4.54 6.02
C ALA A 35 7.46 4.02 4.61
N GLU A 36 8.43 3.41 3.92
CA GLU A 36 8.28 3.04 2.51
C GLU A 36 7.65 1.67 2.30
N TYR A 37 7.56 0.84 3.36
CA TYR A 37 7.10 -0.54 3.23
C TYR A 37 6.14 -0.95 4.33
N TRP A 38 6.50 -0.81 5.62
CA TRP A 38 5.68 -1.29 6.74
C TRP A 38 4.38 -0.50 6.89
N GLU A 39 4.46 0.82 6.93
CA GLU A 39 3.28 1.70 7.05
C GLU A 39 2.39 1.61 5.79
N LYS A 40 2.96 1.38 4.61
CA LYS A 40 2.18 1.26 3.36
C LYS A 40 1.34 -0.02 3.26
N ILE A 41 1.59 -0.99 4.12
CA ILE A 41 0.82 -2.23 4.20
C ILE A 41 0.01 -2.33 5.49
N ASP A 42 -0.06 -1.26 6.28
CA ASP A 42 -0.63 -1.27 7.63
C ASP A 42 -0.14 -2.48 8.45
N GLY A 43 1.17 -2.70 8.47
CA GLY A 43 1.78 -3.92 9.02
C GLY A 43 1.39 -4.20 10.47
N ASP A 44 1.21 -3.15 11.28
CA ASP A 44 0.79 -3.25 12.70
C ASP A 44 -0.64 -3.79 12.87
N GLU A 45 -1.50 -3.65 11.86
CA GLU A 45 -2.90 -4.09 11.89
C GLU A 45 -3.06 -5.53 11.36
N LEU A 46 -2.00 -6.10 10.77
CA LEU A 46 -2.02 -7.47 10.26
C LEU A 46 -1.65 -8.47 11.37
N PRO A 47 -2.25 -9.67 11.40
CA PRO A 47 -1.86 -10.72 12.34
C PRO A 47 -0.39 -11.09 12.22
N ALA A 48 0.24 -11.35 13.37
CA ALA A 48 1.63 -11.76 13.43
C ALA A 48 1.90 -13.01 12.55
N GLY A 49 3.01 -12.97 11.83
CA GLY A 49 3.36 -13.92 10.78
C GLY A 49 2.85 -13.50 9.40
N LEU A 50 1.58 -13.05 9.30
CA LEU A 50 1.05 -12.53 8.02
C LEU A 50 1.67 -11.17 7.71
N ASP A 51 1.75 -10.28 8.71
CA ASP A 51 2.48 -9.01 8.67
C ASP A 51 3.90 -9.16 8.08
N TYR A 52 4.66 -10.13 8.60
CA TYR A 52 6.02 -10.45 8.19
C TYR A 52 6.09 -10.97 6.75
N ALA A 53 5.17 -11.86 6.36
CA ALA A 53 5.14 -12.41 5.01
C ALA A 53 4.76 -11.34 3.96
N VAL A 54 3.78 -10.47 4.28
CA VAL A 54 3.36 -9.35 3.43
C VAL A 54 4.48 -8.31 3.35
N PHE A 55 5.16 -8.01 4.46
CA PHE A 55 6.30 -7.10 4.50
C PHE A 55 7.48 -7.58 3.64
N ASP A 56 7.91 -8.84 3.77
CA ASP A 56 8.98 -9.36 2.90
C ASP A 56 8.55 -9.30 1.42
N PHE A 57 7.28 -9.57 1.11
CA PHE A 57 6.79 -9.43 -0.26
C PHE A 57 6.83 -7.97 -0.73
N ALA A 58 6.39 -7.02 0.09
CA ALA A 58 6.42 -5.59 -0.20
C ALA A 58 7.83 -5.08 -0.47
N VAL A 59 8.82 -5.50 0.35
CA VAL A 59 10.23 -5.11 0.17
C VAL A 59 10.80 -5.59 -1.17
N ASN A 60 10.49 -6.83 -1.57
CA ASN A 60 11.08 -7.41 -2.77
C ASN A 60 10.31 -7.10 -4.06
N SER A 61 9.02 -6.79 -3.97
CA SER A 61 8.15 -6.72 -5.15
C SER A 61 7.19 -5.54 -5.16
N GLY A 62 7.31 -4.64 -4.17
CA GLY A 62 6.54 -3.41 -4.03
C GLY A 62 5.33 -3.57 -3.11
N PRO A 63 5.03 -2.58 -2.24
CA PRO A 63 3.88 -2.61 -1.32
C PRO A 63 2.55 -2.86 -2.02
N ALA A 64 2.28 -2.14 -3.12
CA ALA A 64 1.02 -2.27 -3.86
C ALA A 64 0.77 -3.71 -4.35
N ARG A 65 1.81 -4.41 -4.84
CA ARG A 65 1.66 -5.81 -5.28
C ARG A 65 1.35 -6.74 -4.12
N ALA A 66 2.06 -6.57 -3.00
CA ALA A 66 1.82 -7.37 -1.81
C ALA A 66 0.39 -7.17 -1.29
N ALA A 67 -0.06 -5.91 -1.20
CA ALA A 67 -1.41 -5.53 -0.81
C ALA A 67 -2.47 -6.11 -1.75
N MET A 68 -2.36 -5.90 -3.07
CA MET A 68 -3.31 -6.45 -4.05
C MET A 68 -3.38 -7.97 -4.01
N THR A 69 -2.24 -8.66 -3.79
CA THR A 69 -2.24 -10.12 -3.66
C THR A 69 -2.98 -10.57 -2.40
N LEU A 70 -2.80 -9.88 -1.26
CA LEU A 70 -3.56 -10.17 -0.05
C LEU A 70 -5.05 -9.92 -0.26
N GLN A 71 -5.41 -8.79 -0.88
CA GLN A 71 -6.78 -8.41 -1.19
C GLN A 71 -7.48 -9.45 -2.08
N GLU A 72 -6.77 -9.97 -3.09
CA GLU A 72 -7.24 -11.08 -3.91
C GLU A 72 -7.57 -12.32 -3.05
N ILE A 73 -6.69 -12.70 -2.11
CA ILE A 73 -6.86 -13.88 -1.25
C ILE A 73 -8.06 -13.74 -0.32
N VAL A 74 -8.29 -12.53 0.19
CA VAL A 74 -9.39 -12.26 1.12
C VAL A 74 -10.69 -11.86 0.43
N GLY A 75 -10.69 -11.75 -0.90
CA GLY A 75 -11.90 -11.53 -1.70
C GLY A 75 -12.43 -10.09 -1.66
N VAL A 76 -11.55 -9.11 -1.49
CA VAL A 76 -11.89 -7.68 -1.50
C VAL A 76 -11.32 -7.01 -2.77
N PRO A 77 -11.79 -5.80 -3.14
CA PRO A 77 -11.21 -5.06 -4.26
C PRO A 77 -9.69 -4.91 -4.14
N GLN A 78 -8.98 -5.14 -5.26
CA GLN A 78 -7.53 -5.09 -5.32
C GLN A 78 -7.03 -3.67 -5.63
N ASP A 79 -7.28 -2.71 -4.74
CA ASP A 79 -6.85 -1.32 -4.90
C ASP A 79 -5.39 -1.06 -4.45
N GLY A 80 -4.76 -2.04 -3.82
CA GLY A 80 -3.38 -1.97 -3.33
C GLY A 80 -3.20 -1.17 -2.05
N VAL A 81 -4.30 -0.79 -1.38
CA VAL A 81 -4.31 -0.10 -0.09
C VAL A 81 -4.92 -1.04 0.95
N ILE A 82 -4.09 -1.54 1.87
CA ILE A 82 -4.61 -2.27 3.02
C ILE A 82 -5.30 -1.24 3.90
N GLY A 83 -6.61 -1.37 4.06
CA GLY A 83 -7.41 -0.53 4.94
C GLY A 83 -8.43 -1.38 5.69
N MET A 84 -9.36 -0.73 6.40
CA MET A 84 -10.33 -1.40 7.27
C MET A 84 -11.11 -2.55 6.58
N GLN A 85 -11.41 -2.44 5.29
CA GLN A 85 -12.07 -3.52 4.54
C GLN A 85 -11.18 -4.76 4.41
N THR A 86 -9.89 -4.57 4.09
CA THR A 86 -8.93 -5.68 4.00
C THR A 86 -8.68 -6.29 5.38
N ILE A 87 -8.49 -5.47 6.42
CA ILE A 87 -8.27 -5.94 7.80
C ILE A 87 -9.45 -6.79 8.27
N ARG A 88 -10.69 -6.32 8.10
CA ARG A 88 -11.88 -7.12 8.46
C ARG A 88 -12.04 -8.40 7.66
N ALA A 89 -11.56 -8.44 6.42
CA ALA A 89 -11.61 -9.65 5.61
C ALA A 89 -10.51 -10.67 5.98
N VAL A 90 -9.44 -10.20 6.62
CA VAL A 90 -8.43 -11.03 7.29
C VAL A 90 -8.98 -11.55 8.63
N GLU A 91 -9.70 -10.72 9.39
CA GLU A 91 -10.37 -11.11 10.63
C GLU A 91 -11.33 -12.30 10.40
N GLY A 92 -11.14 -13.39 11.14
CA GLY A 92 -11.97 -14.60 11.02
C GLY A 92 -11.45 -15.65 10.02
N ARG A 93 -10.30 -15.41 9.38
CA ARG A 93 -9.57 -16.41 8.57
C ARG A 93 -8.47 -17.06 9.40
N ASP A 94 -8.13 -18.31 9.10
CA ASP A 94 -6.94 -18.90 9.69
C ASP A 94 -5.67 -18.25 9.10
N VAL A 95 -4.82 -17.74 10.00
CA VAL A 95 -3.62 -16.99 9.63
C VAL A 95 -2.60 -17.87 8.91
N ALA A 96 -2.47 -19.15 9.29
CA ALA A 96 -1.54 -20.06 8.64
C ALA A 96 -1.97 -20.36 7.20
N ASP A 97 -3.27 -20.53 6.96
CA ASP A 97 -3.82 -20.68 5.61
C ASP A 97 -3.57 -19.44 4.75
N LEU A 98 -3.79 -18.24 5.29
CA LEU A 98 -3.48 -16.99 4.58
C LEU A 98 -2.00 -16.88 4.21
N ILE A 99 -1.09 -17.21 5.13
CA ILE A 99 0.36 -17.21 4.89
C ILE A 99 0.73 -18.21 3.78
N ASN A 100 0.16 -19.42 3.83
CA ASN A 100 0.43 -20.45 2.83
C ASN A 100 0.00 -20.00 1.43
N ILE A 101 -1.25 -19.55 1.29
CA ILE A 101 -1.82 -19.08 0.02
C ILE A 101 -1.04 -17.88 -0.51
N LEU A 102 -0.69 -16.90 0.34
CA LEU A 102 0.11 -15.73 -0.05
C LEU A 102 1.46 -16.15 -0.62
N CYS A 103 2.15 -17.05 0.07
CA CYS A 103 3.45 -17.55 -0.36
C CYS A 103 3.34 -18.37 -1.67
N ASP A 104 2.28 -19.16 -1.84
CA ASP A 104 2.05 -19.93 -3.08
C ASP A 104 1.77 -19.00 -4.27
N LYS A 105 0.88 -18.02 -4.10
CA LYS A 105 0.61 -17.00 -5.14
C LYS A 105 1.87 -16.22 -5.51
N ARG A 106 2.67 -15.82 -4.52
CA ARG A 106 3.94 -15.12 -4.74
C ARG A 106 4.91 -15.98 -5.55
N LYS A 107 5.10 -17.25 -5.19
CA LYS A 107 5.97 -18.17 -5.96
C LYS A 107 5.48 -18.35 -7.38
N ALA A 108 4.19 -18.62 -7.56
CA ALA A 108 3.59 -18.79 -8.88
C ALA A 108 3.83 -17.56 -9.76
N TRP A 109 3.62 -16.35 -9.21
CA TRP A 109 3.93 -15.11 -9.92
C TRP A 109 5.42 -14.95 -10.23
N LEU A 110 6.31 -15.19 -9.26
CA LEU A 110 7.76 -15.08 -9.47
C LEU A 110 8.25 -15.99 -10.59
N GLN A 111 7.63 -17.17 -10.76
CA GLN A 111 7.96 -18.12 -11.82
C GLN A 111 7.50 -17.68 -13.22
N THR A 112 6.60 -16.70 -13.35
CA THR A 112 6.20 -16.15 -14.66
C THR A 112 7.18 -15.11 -15.20
N LEU A 113 8.09 -14.61 -14.36
CA LEU A 113 9.05 -13.59 -14.75
C LEU A 113 10.16 -14.19 -15.63
N MET A 114 10.56 -13.50 -16.69
CA MET A 114 11.65 -13.96 -17.57
C MET A 114 12.95 -14.27 -16.80
N ALA A 115 13.25 -13.47 -15.78
CA ALA A 115 14.43 -13.63 -14.94
C ALA A 115 14.37 -14.86 -14.01
N ALA A 116 13.21 -15.53 -13.91
CA ALA A 116 13.06 -16.78 -13.16
C ALA A 116 13.93 -17.92 -13.75
N ASN A 117 14.24 -17.88 -15.05
CA ASN A 117 15.15 -18.84 -15.69
C ASN A 117 16.54 -18.87 -15.03
N THR A 118 16.97 -17.74 -14.45
CA THR A 118 18.26 -17.62 -13.79
C THR A 118 18.12 -17.64 -12.27
N PHE A 119 17.15 -16.91 -11.72
CA PHE A 119 17.07 -16.65 -10.28
C PHE A 119 15.91 -17.37 -9.57
N GLY A 120 15.01 -18.02 -10.32
CA GLY A 120 13.74 -18.53 -9.81
C GLY A 120 13.89 -19.52 -8.65
N ALA A 121 14.87 -20.42 -8.73
CA ALA A 121 15.16 -21.36 -7.64
C ALA A 121 15.51 -20.64 -6.33
N GLY A 122 16.34 -19.60 -6.40
CA GLY A 122 16.75 -18.81 -5.24
C GLY A 122 15.58 -18.00 -4.66
N TRP A 123 14.73 -17.43 -5.51
CA TRP A 123 13.53 -16.73 -5.07
C TRP A 123 12.53 -17.65 -4.39
N THR A 124 12.24 -18.82 -4.97
CA THR A 124 11.35 -19.82 -4.36
C THR A 124 11.87 -20.26 -2.99
N ALA A 125 13.16 -20.58 -2.89
CA ALA A 125 13.78 -20.94 -1.62
C ALA A 125 13.70 -19.82 -0.57
N ARG A 126 13.76 -18.55 -0.98
CA ARG A 126 13.53 -17.41 -0.07
C ARG A 126 12.07 -17.38 0.40
N VAL A 127 11.11 -17.53 -0.49
CA VAL A 127 9.69 -17.53 -0.10
C VAL A 127 9.38 -18.70 0.84
N ASP A 128 10.02 -19.87 0.66
CA ASP A 128 9.91 -20.98 1.60
C ASP A 128 10.43 -20.65 3.00
N ARG A 129 11.60 -20.02 3.10
CA ARG A 129 12.12 -19.57 4.41
C ARG A 129 11.20 -18.54 5.06
N VAL A 130 10.65 -17.62 4.28
CA VAL A 130 9.67 -16.63 4.77
C VAL A 130 8.42 -17.33 5.29
N ARG A 131 7.87 -18.30 4.53
CA ARG A 131 6.72 -19.11 4.95
C ARG A 131 6.99 -19.78 6.28
N SER A 132 8.10 -20.50 6.42
CA SER A 132 8.42 -21.20 7.67
C SER A 132 8.54 -20.25 8.86
N ARG A 133 9.16 -19.08 8.69
CA ARG A 133 9.26 -18.08 9.78
C ARG A 133 7.92 -17.44 10.10
N ALA A 134 7.13 -17.11 9.08
CA ALA A 134 5.79 -16.54 9.22
C ALA A 134 4.87 -17.49 10.01
N LEU A 135 4.89 -18.78 9.67
CA LEU A 135 4.12 -19.79 10.40
C LEU A 135 4.57 -19.95 11.85
N ALA A 136 5.89 -19.90 12.11
CA ALA A 136 6.40 -19.92 13.48
C ALA A 136 5.93 -18.71 14.30
N LEU A 137 5.99 -17.50 13.72
CA LEU A 137 5.48 -16.27 14.35
C LEU A 137 3.97 -16.36 14.63
N ALA A 138 3.19 -16.89 13.69
CA ALA A 138 1.76 -17.08 13.86
C ALA A 138 1.43 -18.10 14.97
N ALA A 139 2.24 -19.16 15.11
CA ALA A 139 2.09 -20.15 16.17
C ALA A 139 2.46 -19.59 17.55
N GLU A 140 3.60 -18.89 17.66
CA GLU A 140 4.06 -18.23 18.90
C GLU A 140 2.99 -17.28 19.48
N ASN A 141 2.23 -16.60 18.61
CA ASN A 141 1.14 -15.71 19.02
C ASN A 141 -0.16 -16.44 19.38
N LYS A 142 -0.42 -17.63 18.82
CA LYS A 142 -1.55 -18.48 19.24
C LYS A 142 -1.32 -19.07 20.63
N ASP A 143 -0.08 -19.39 20.97
CA ASP A 143 0.31 -20.04 22.23
C ASP A 143 0.60 -19.06 23.38
N SER A 144 0.64 -17.75 23.10
CA SER A 144 0.77 -16.73 24.13
C SER A 144 -0.55 -16.62 24.92
N PRO A 145 -0.57 -16.86 26.24
CA PRO A 145 -1.78 -16.67 27.03
C PRO A 145 -2.20 -15.21 26.90
N ALA A 146 -3.45 -14.99 26.49
CA ALA A 146 -4.06 -13.68 26.29
C ALA A 146 -3.65 -12.70 27.40
N ALA A 147 -2.64 -11.88 27.12
CA ALA A 147 -2.36 -10.72 27.94
C ALA A 147 -3.54 -9.78 27.74
N ALA A 148 -4.28 -9.63 28.83
CA ALA A 148 -5.38 -8.69 29.02
C ALA A 148 -5.13 -7.37 28.30
N GLY A 149 -6.20 -6.83 27.70
CA GLY A 149 -6.19 -5.61 26.93
C GLY A 149 -5.42 -4.48 27.63
N SER A 150 -4.55 -3.84 26.87
CA SER A 150 -4.14 -2.46 27.10
C SER A 150 -4.76 -1.63 25.99
N GLY A 151 -5.93 -1.07 26.31
CA GLY A 151 -6.33 0.17 25.67
C GLY A 151 -5.33 1.24 26.06
N ASP A 152 -4.34 1.47 25.21
CA ASP A 152 -3.68 2.75 25.07
C ASP A 152 -2.99 2.82 23.69
N ALA A 153 -3.80 2.63 22.65
CA ALA A 153 -3.41 3.09 21.33
C ALA A 153 -3.44 4.61 21.36
N THR A 154 -2.28 5.24 21.46
CA THR A 154 -2.12 6.63 21.07
C THR A 154 -2.65 6.75 19.66
N ALA A 155 -3.84 7.33 19.53
CA ALA A 155 -4.58 7.43 18.28
C ALA A 155 -3.77 8.24 17.26
N LYS A 156 -2.98 7.56 16.42
CA LYS A 156 -2.66 8.07 15.09
C LYS A 156 -4.00 8.15 14.34
N ALA A 157 -4.27 9.32 13.77
CA ALA A 157 -5.57 9.67 13.21
C ALA A 157 -6.04 8.64 12.18
N ARG A 158 -7.19 8.03 12.46
CA ARG A 158 -7.93 7.14 11.56
C ARG A 158 -8.31 7.92 10.30
N GLN A 159 -7.67 7.62 9.17
CA GLN A 159 -8.00 8.21 7.87
C GLN A 159 -9.27 7.57 7.30
N SER A 160 -10.40 7.73 7.99
CA SER A 160 -11.70 7.31 7.45
C SER A 160 -12.83 7.94 8.27
N ASP A 161 -12.98 9.26 8.20
CA ASP A 161 -14.28 9.93 8.43
C ASP A 161 -14.27 11.41 8.01
N THR A 162 -13.52 11.77 6.95
CA THR A 162 -13.82 13.02 6.23
C THR A 162 -15.02 12.79 5.32
N SER A 163 -16.16 12.52 5.94
CA SER A 163 -17.42 12.41 5.24
C SER A 163 -17.79 13.79 4.70
N VAL A 164 -17.93 13.86 3.38
CA VAL A 164 -18.14 15.03 2.51
C VAL A 164 -19.28 15.96 2.99
N THR A 165 -20.17 15.43 3.83
CA THR A 165 -21.30 16.12 4.46
C THR A 165 -20.90 17.11 5.56
N SER A 166 -19.74 16.95 6.21
CA SER A 166 -19.28 17.86 7.27
C SER A 166 -18.56 19.12 6.76
N ILE A 167 -18.12 19.12 5.50
CA ILE A 167 -17.46 20.27 4.84
C ILE A 167 -18.50 21.31 4.37
N LEU A 168 -19.74 20.89 4.13
CA LEU A 168 -20.81 21.74 3.59
C LEU A 168 -21.55 22.60 4.63
N THR A 169 -21.37 22.36 5.92
CA THR A 169 -22.27 22.94 6.95
C THR A 169 -21.58 23.78 8.03
N LYS A 170 -20.28 24.08 7.91
CA LYS A 170 -19.55 24.92 8.88
C LYS A 170 -18.89 26.12 8.19
N PRO A 171 -19.31 27.38 8.47
CA PRO A 171 -18.65 28.58 7.93
C PRO A 171 -17.24 28.80 8.50
N GLU A 172 -16.83 28.02 9.51
CA GLU A 172 -15.52 28.09 10.16
C GLU A 172 -14.46 27.19 9.48
N ALA A 173 -14.88 26.30 8.57
CA ALA A 173 -13.98 25.44 7.79
C ALA A 173 -13.40 26.11 6.52
N LEU A 174 -13.72 27.38 6.28
CA LEU A 174 -13.23 28.13 5.12
C LEU A 174 -11.76 28.57 5.26
N GLY A 175 -11.20 28.52 6.47
CA GLY A 175 -9.81 28.92 6.77
C GLY A 175 -8.75 27.83 6.54
N SER A 176 -9.13 26.55 6.49
CA SER A 176 -8.19 25.42 6.34
C SER A 176 -8.08 24.87 4.91
N LEU A 177 -8.69 25.54 3.93
CA LEU A 177 -8.57 25.25 2.48
C LEU A 177 -7.41 26.03 1.82
N GLY A 178 -6.32 26.27 2.54
CA GLY A 178 -5.16 27.01 2.05
C GLY A 178 -4.27 26.27 1.05
N SER A 179 -4.47 24.96 0.82
CA SER A 179 -3.58 24.15 -0.04
C SER A 179 -4.24 23.60 -1.32
N VAL A 180 -5.53 23.87 -1.56
CA VAL A 180 -6.20 23.54 -2.85
C VAL A 180 -6.37 24.80 -3.74
N ALA A 181 -6.22 25.99 -3.18
CA ALA A 181 -6.35 27.25 -3.92
C ALA A 181 -5.24 27.47 -4.95
N THR A 182 -4.05 26.89 -4.80
CA THR A 182 -2.95 27.07 -5.76
C THR A 182 -3.22 26.38 -7.10
N GLY A 183 -4.03 25.31 -7.12
CA GLY A 183 -4.39 24.62 -8.36
C GLY A 183 -5.52 25.30 -9.14
N LEU A 184 -6.48 25.93 -8.45
CA LEU A 184 -7.64 26.56 -9.10
C LEU A 184 -7.40 28.05 -9.44
N ALA A 185 -6.53 28.75 -8.70
CA ALA A 185 -6.17 30.13 -9.01
C ALA A 185 -5.29 30.27 -10.27
N ALA A 186 -4.63 29.20 -10.71
CA ALA A 186 -3.91 29.17 -11.99
C ALA A 186 -4.85 29.22 -13.20
N ILE A 187 -6.15 28.96 -13.02
CA ILE A 187 -7.15 28.93 -14.10
C ILE A 187 -7.80 30.30 -14.32
N THR A 188 -7.61 31.28 -13.44
CA THR A 188 -8.25 32.61 -13.59
C THR A 188 -7.37 33.67 -14.25
N THR A 189 -6.08 33.40 -14.51
CA THR A 189 -5.13 34.42 -14.98
C THR A 189 -4.73 34.29 -16.46
N GLY A 190 -5.32 33.37 -17.22
CA GLY A 190 -5.07 33.20 -18.66
C GLY A 190 -6.35 33.23 -19.50
N ARG A 191 -6.67 34.35 -20.16
CA ARG A 191 -7.67 34.34 -21.24
C ARG A 191 -6.97 34.01 -22.56
N GLY A 192 -6.88 32.71 -22.89
CA GLY A 192 -6.24 32.25 -24.12
C GLY A 192 -6.89 31.00 -24.74
N PRO A 193 -6.84 30.83 -26.08
CA PRO A 193 -7.43 29.68 -26.78
C PRO A 193 -6.96 28.30 -26.27
N VAL A 194 -5.70 28.23 -25.83
CA VAL A 194 -5.07 27.00 -25.31
C VAL A 194 -5.73 26.52 -24.01
N GLN A 195 -6.22 27.45 -23.18
CA GLN A 195 -6.87 27.10 -21.92
C GLN A 195 -8.28 26.53 -22.13
N TYR A 196 -9.03 27.05 -23.10
CA TYR A 196 -10.31 26.47 -23.49
C TYR A 196 -10.15 25.05 -24.06
N ALA A 197 -9.07 24.82 -24.83
CA ALA A 197 -8.75 23.49 -25.34
C ALA A 197 -8.43 22.50 -24.20
N LEU A 198 -7.62 22.91 -23.22
CA LEU A 198 -7.31 22.10 -22.04
C LEU A 198 -8.55 21.80 -21.19
N ALA A 199 -9.41 22.79 -20.97
CA ALA A 199 -10.67 22.61 -20.26
C ALA A 199 -11.61 21.63 -20.98
N ALA A 200 -11.72 21.74 -22.31
CA ALA A 200 -12.53 20.82 -23.12
C ALA A 200 -11.99 19.37 -23.05
N VAL A 201 -10.68 19.19 -23.08
CA VAL A 201 -10.03 17.86 -22.95
C VAL A 201 -10.27 17.26 -21.56
N MET A 202 -10.16 18.06 -20.51
CA MET A 202 -10.44 17.62 -19.13
C MET A 202 -11.90 17.17 -18.95
N ILE A 203 -12.84 17.94 -19.50
CA ILE A 203 -14.28 17.59 -19.48
C ILE A 203 -14.52 16.31 -20.27
N LEU A 204 -13.88 16.14 -21.44
CA LEU A 204 -13.99 14.93 -22.24
C LEU A 204 -13.51 13.69 -21.47
N PHE A 205 -12.35 13.76 -20.81
CA PHE A 205 -11.83 12.65 -20.00
C PHE A 205 -12.75 12.32 -18.83
N ALA A 206 -13.32 13.33 -18.16
CA ALA A 206 -14.28 13.11 -17.09
C ALA A 206 -15.55 12.40 -17.59
N LEU A 207 -16.09 12.83 -18.74
CA LEU A 207 -17.27 12.20 -19.35
C LEU A 207 -17.00 10.76 -19.82
N VAL A 208 -15.83 10.49 -20.41
CA VAL A 208 -15.41 9.15 -20.81
C VAL A 208 -15.22 8.24 -19.59
N GLY A 209 -14.61 8.74 -18.52
CA GLY A 209 -14.45 8.01 -17.27
C GLY A 209 -15.79 7.63 -16.63
N VAL A 210 -16.74 8.57 -16.58
CA VAL A 210 -18.11 8.33 -16.08
C VAL A 210 -18.85 7.33 -16.97
N TRP A 211 -18.73 7.45 -18.30
CA TRP A 211 -19.35 6.49 -19.22
C TRP A 211 -18.78 5.08 -19.05
N TYR A 212 -17.45 4.95 -18.91
CA TYR A 212 -16.79 3.67 -18.71
C TYR A 212 -17.18 3.03 -17.38
N PHE A 213 -17.29 3.84 -16.32
CA PHE A 213 -17.77 3.42 -15.01
C PHE A 213 -19.21 2.90 -15.06
N ILE A 214 -20.13 3.66 -15.67
CA ILE A 214 -21.54 3.24 -15.83
C ILE A 214 -21.64 1.97 -16.66
N ARG A 215 -20.85 1.85 -17.74
CA ARG A 215 -20.83 0.65 -18.58
C ARG A 215 -20.32 -0.57 -17.81
N ARG A 216 -19.26 -0.41 -17.00
CA ARG A 216 -18.71 -1.46 -16.15
C ARG A 216 -19.73 -1.98 -15.14
N VAL A 217 -20.36 -1.07 -14.39
CA VAL A 217 -21.39 -1.43 -13.38
C VAL A 217 -22.59 -2.13 -14.02
N ARG A 218 -22.94 -1.81 -15.27
CA ARG A 218 -24.03 -2.48 -16.01
C ARG A 218 -23.65 -3.80 -16.68
N SER A 219 -22.36 -4.13 -16.75
CA SER A 219 -21.83 -5.34 -17.41
C SER A 219 -21.45 -6.44 -16.42
N GLU A 220 -21.57 -6.18 -15.12
CA GLU A 220 -21.44 -7.20 -14.06
C GLU A 220 -22.81 -7.91 -13.91
N PRO A 221 -22.88 -9.25 -14.13
CA PRO A 221 -24.11 -10.03 -14.01
C PRO A 221 -24.55 -10.29 -12.57
#